data_AF-A0A7S9GR69-F1
#
_entry.id   AF-A0A7S9GR69-F1
#
_cell.length_a   1.000
_cell.length_b   1.000
_cell.length_c   1.000
_cell.angle_alpha   90.00
_cell.angle_beta   90.00
_cell.angle_gamma   90.00
#
_symmetry.space_group_name_H-M   'P 1'
#
loop_
_entity.id
_entity.type
_entity.pdbx_description
1 polymer ?
#
loop_
_entity_poly.entity_id
_entity_poly.type
_entity_poly.pdbx_seq_one_letter_code
_entity_poly.pdbx_strand_id
1 'polypeptide(L)'
;MDVARISMPFLVLILVLDIAITCYHSLQEWKGEGAPLWRNFGAIVGLKIPDRWGFLIFTVALTLTMSAIGVVGIFGALGPACSTFALGMLIGARLSDTLVSHALPHLLGYRPNPGLSSTPLYVVEALFVAYAFQPRLAADPALAKAGLIAGIALFVVVLPGLWLLRFVFPSQLRTAWTRWQQMPPWASEP
;
A
#
# COMPACT_ATOMS: atom_id res chain seq x y z
N MET A 1 -14.88 -22.15 -17.24
CA MET A 1 -16.01 -21.43 -16.59
C MET A 1 -16.30 -20.21 -17.42
N ASP A 2 -17.51 -20.07 -17.96
CA ASP A 2 -17.95 -18.78 -18.49
C ASP A 2 -18.02 -17.81 -17.31
N VAL A 3 -17.07 -16.89 -17.24
CA VAL A 3 -16.85 -15.98 -16.10
C VAL A 3 -17.89 -14.84 -16.09
N ALA A 4 -19.02 -15.04 -16.77
CA ALA A 4 -20.00 -14.02 -17.05
C ALA A 4 -20.92 -13.67 -15.87
N ARG A 5 -20.88 -14.37 -14.72
CA ARG A 5 -21.72 -14.00 -13.55
C ARG A 5 -21.05 -14.30 -12.22
N ILE A 6 -20.07 -13.49 -11.83
CA ILE A 6 -19.79 -13.32 -10.39
C ILE A 6 -21.09 -12.77 -9.79
N SER A 7 -21.70 -13.51 -8.87
CA SER A 7 -22.97 -13.08 -8.28
C SER A 7 -22.78 -11.82 -7.44
N MET A 8 -23.81 -11.00 -7.33
CA MET A 8 -23.75 -9.77 -6.54
C MET A 8 -23.37 -10.03 -5.07
N PRO A 9 -23.92 -11.05 -4.38
CA PRO A 9 -23.47 -11.38 -3.02
C PRO A 9 -21.98 -11.72 -2.95
N PHE A 10 -21.45 -12.42 -3.96
CA PHE A 10 -20.04 -12.77 -4.00
C PHE A 10 -19.14 -11.56 -4.27
N LEU A 11 -19.55 -10.62 -5.14
CA LEU A 11 -18.86 -9.33 -5.32
C LEU A 11 -18.82 -8.52 -4.03
N VAL A 12 -19.93 -8.44 -3.29
CA VAL A 12 -19.97 -7.76 -1.98
C VAL A 12 -19.00 -8.41 -1.01
N LEU A 13 -18.97 -9.75 -0.96
CA LEU A 13 -18.04 -10.47 -0.09
C LEU A 13 -16.58 -10.15 -0.42
N ILE A 14 -16.21 -10.17 -1.72
CA ILE A 14 -14.85 -9.83 -2.15
C ILE A 14 -14.49 -8.41 -1.71
N LEU A 15 -15.39 -7.44 -1.91
CA LEU A 15 -15.16 -6.05 -1.52
C LEU A 15 -15.03 -5.86 -0.01
N VAL A 16 -15.88 -6.52 0.78
CA VAL A 16 -15.82 -6.46 2.25
C VAL A 16 -14.49 -7.03 2.74
N LEU A 17 -14.03 -8.14 2.15
CA LEU A 17 -12.73 -8.73 2.48
C LEU A 17 -11.58 -7.80 2.10
N ASP A 18 -11.62 -7.15 0.93
CA ASP A 18 -10.60 -6.18 0.49
C ASP A 18 -10.49 -4.98 1.44
N ILE A 19 -11.62 -4.42 1.84
CA ILE A 19 -11.63 -3.32 2.81
C ILE A 19 -11.15 -3.82 4.18
N ALA A 20 -11.55 -5.02 4.62
CA ALA A 20 -11.13 -5.57 5.90
C ALA A 20 -9.62 -5.84 5.95
N ILE A 21 -9.06 -6.41 4.88
CA ILE A 21 -7.61 -6.66 4.74
C ILE A 21 -6.86 -5.32 4.71
N THR A 22 -7.37 -4.31 3.99
CA THR A 22 -6.82 -2.95 3.99
C THR A 22 -6.77 -2.38 5.40
N CYS A 23 -7.91 -2.34 6.09
CA CYS A 23 -8.01 -1.79 7.45
C CYS A 23 -7.14 -2.54 8.45
N TYR A 24 -7.06 -3.86 8.34
CA TYR A 24 -6.21 -4.68 9.20
C TYR A 24 -4.73 -4.34 9.01
N HIS A 25 -4.28 -4.24 7.76
CA HIS A 25 -2.91 -3.85 7.43
C HIS A 25 -2.60 -2.42 7.90
N SER A 26 -3.44 -1.43 7.58
CA SER A 26 -3.28 -0.05 8.05
C SER A 26 -3.23 0.05 9.58
N LEU A 27 -3.98 -0.80 10.29
CA LEU A 27 -3.93 -0.86 11.75
C LEU A 27 -2.59 -1.40 12.26
N GLN A 28 -2.01 -2.40 11.60
CA GLN A 28 -0.68 -2.90 11.94
C GLN A 28 0.40 -1.84 11.68
N GLU A 29 0.32 -1.15 10.54
CA GLU A 29 1.25 -0.07 10.19
C GLU A 29 1.17 1.11 11.15
N TRP A 30 -0.03 1.44 11.62
CA TRP A 30 -0.25 2.51 12.59
C TRP A 30 0.21 2.11 13.99
N LYS A 31 -0.22 0.96 14.51
CA LYS A 31 0.20 0.49 15.84
C LYS A 31 1.70 0.30 15.93
N GLY A 32 2.30 -0.12 14.82
CA GLY A 32 3.73 -0.34 14.72
C GLY A 32 4.19 -1.63 15.40
N GLU A 33 5.18 -2.27 14.83
CA GLU A 33 6.11 -3.10 15.59
C GLU A 33 7.29 -2.19 15.91
N GLY A 34 7.27 -1.49 17.05
CA GLY A 34 8.28 -0.52 17.45
C GLY A 34 7.90 0.94 17.18
N ALA A 35 7.60 1.31 15.93
CA ALA A 35 7.10 2.64 15.57
C ALA A 35 6.11 2.57 14.40
N PRO A 36 5.26 3.60 14.21
CA PRO A 36 4.39 3.69 13.05
C PRO A 36 5.18 3.78 11.73
N LEU A 37 4.60 3.29 10.64
CA LEU A 37 5.27 3.19 9.33
C LEU A 37 5.92 4.50 8.85
N TRP A 38 5.23 5.63 9.00
CA TRP A 38 5.77 6.92 8.55
C TRP A 38 7.05 7.31 9.28
N ARG A 39 7.19 6.93 10.57
CA ARG A 39 8.43 7.15 11.33
C ARG A 39 9.53 6.22 10.82
N ASN A 40 9.22 4.98 10.47
CA ASN A 40 10.18 4.05 9.85
C ASN A 40 10.71 4.59 8.51
N PHE A 41 9.82 5.01 7.61
CA PHE A 41 10.24 5.59 6.32
C PHE A 41 10.98 6.90 6.49
N GLY A 42 10.51 7.77 7.39
CA GLY A 42 11.21 8.97 7.79
C GLY A 42 12.61 8.67 8.30
N ALA A 43 12.77 7.64 9.13
CA ALA A 43 14.06 7.21 9.66
C ALA A 43 15.00 6.74 8.56
N ILE A 44 14.52 5.95 7.60
CA ILE A 44 15.32 5.51 6.44
C ILE A 44 15.93 6.69 5.68
N VAL A 45 15.15 7.77 5.46
CA VAL A 45 15.63 8.94 4.70
C VAL A 45 16.23 10.06 5.57
N GLY A 46 16.15 9.97 6.89
CA GLY A 46 16.61 11.00 7.83
C GLY A 46 15.70 12.23 7.91
N LEU A 47 14.38 12.04 7.82
CA LEU A 47 13.35 13.09 7.90
C LEU A 47 12.33 12.76 8.99
N LYS A 48 12.16 13.65 9.97
CA LYS A 48 11.09 13.52 10.98
C LYS A 48 9.76 13.98 10.38
N ILE A 49 8.83 13.05 10.19
CA ILE A 49 7.47 13.35 9.77
C ILE A 49 6.63 13.63 11.03
N PRO A 50 5.97 14.79 11.16
CA PRO A 50 5.08 15.05 12.29
C PRO A 50 3.92 14.06 12.32
N ASP A 51 3.59 13.50 13.49
CA ASP A 51 2.65 12.37 13.58
C ASP A 51 1.26 12.67 13.06
N ARG A 52 0.76 13.90 13.25
CA ARG A 52 -0.52 14.32 12.66
C ARG A 52 -0.57 14.12 11.15
N TRP A 53 0.54 14.43 10.46
CA TRP A 53 0.66 14.32 9.01
C TRP A 53 0.98 12.89 8.59
N GLY A 54 1.84 12.21 9.36
CA GLY A 54 2.13 10.79 9.19
C GLY A 54 0.85 9.95 9.23
N PHE A 55 0.07 10.09 10.30
CA PHE A 55 -1.22 9.40 10.45
C PHE A 55 -2.22 9.78 9.36
N LEU A 56 -2.37 11.06 9.05
CA LEU A 56 -3.33 11.50 8.03
C LEU A 56 -2.99 10.92 6.64
N ILE A 57 -1.71 10.93 6.26
CA ILE A 57 -1.28 10.51 4.91
C ILE A 57 -1.17 8.99 4.82
N PHE A 58 -0.38 8.37 5.71
CA PHE A 58 -0.03 6.95 5.63
C PHE A 58 -1.13 6.04 6.15
N THR A 59 -2.00 6.51 7.05
CA THR A 59 -3.09 5.70 7.57
C THR A 59 -4.42 6.10 6.93
N VAL A 60 -4.89 7.33 7.16
CA VAL A 60 -6.26 7.71 6.76
C VAL A 60 -6.39 7.82 5.23
N ALA A 61 -5.59 8.67 4.60
CA ALA A 61 -5.70 8.94 3.17
C ALA A 61 -5.39 7.70 2.34
N LEU A 62 -4.36 6.93 2.70
CA LEU A 62 -4.01 5.70 2.00
C LEU A 62 -5.12 4.63 2.13
N THR A 63 -5.66 4.41 3.33
CA THR A 63 -6.78 3.46 3.54
C THR A 63 -8.01 3.83 2.71
N LEU A 64 -8.38 5.12 2.71
CA LEU A 64 -9.54 5.60 1.95
C LEU A 64 -9.28 5.48 0.44
N THR A 65 -8.08 5.80 -0.02
CA THR A 65 -7.68 5.67 -1.43
C THR A 65 -7.75 4.22 -1.87
N MET A 66 -7.16 3.30 -1.11
CA MET A 66 -7.19 1.86 -1.41
C MET A 66 -8.61 1.31 -1.39
N SER A 67 -9.42 1.68 -0.39
CA SER A 67 -10.84 1.29 -0.34
C SER A 67 -11.63 1.81 -1.56
N ALA A 68 -11.38 3.05 -1.99
CA ALA A 68 -12.02 3.61 -3.17
C ALA A 68 -11.62 2.88 -4.45
N ILE A 69 -10.33 2.52 -4.60
CA ILE A 69 -9.84 1.69 -5.69
C ILE A 69 -10.54 0.32 -5.69
N GLY A 70 -10.66 -0.32 -4.51
CA GLY A 70 -11.40 -1.57 -4.34
C GLY A 70 -12.86 -1.46 -4.78
N VAL A 71 -13.58 -0.42 -4.33
CA VAL A 71 -14.96 -0.14 -4.74
C VAL A 71 -15.07 0.01 -6.27
N VAL A 72 -14.22 0.84 -6.89
CA VAL A 72 -14.27 1.07 -8.34
C VAL A 72 -13.90 -0.20 -9.12
N GLY A 73 -12.88 -0.92 -8.68
CA GLY A 73 -12.37 -2.12 -9.33
C GLY A 73 -13.33 -3.31 -9.23
N ILE A 74 -13.68 -3.69 -8.00
CA ILE A 74 -14.46 -4.90 -7.69
C ILE A 74 -15.93 -4.68 -8.03
N PHE A 75 -16.55 -3.60 -7.53
CA PHE A 75 -17.98 -3.32 -7.74
C PHE A 75 -18.27 -2.77 -9.14
N GLY A 76 -17.28 -2.14 -9.79
CA GLY A 76 -17.46 -1.57 -11.13
C GLY A 76 -18.27 -0.28 -11.17
N ALA A 77 -18.32 0.46 -10.06
CA ALA A 77 -19.23 1.60 -9.84
C ALA A 77 -19.12 2.74 -10.89
N LEU A 78 -17.99 2.85 -11.60
CA LEU A 78 -17.71 3.92 -12.57
C LEU A 78 -17.56 3.39 -14.02
N GLY A 79 -18.05 2.20 -14.29
CA GLY A 79 -18.05 1.59 -15.63
C GLY A 79 -16.81 0.73 -15.95
N PRO A 80 -16.82 0.04 -17.11
CA PRO A 80 -15.88 -1.04 -17.40
C PRO A 80 -14.41 -0.61 -17.50
N ALA A 81 -14.13 0.54 -18.13
CA ALA A 81 -12.78 1.06 -18.31
C ALA A 81 -12.13 1.44 -16.95
N CYS A 82 -12.84 2.24 -16.15
CA CYS A 82 -12.42 2.63 -14.80
C CYS A 82 -12.23 1.42 -13.89
N SER A 83 -13.14 0.44 -13.96
CA SER A 83 -13.02 -0.80 -13.20
C SER A 83 -11.79 -1.61 -13.60
N THR A 84 -11.49 -1.75 -14.89
CA THR A 84 -10.32 -2.49 -15.37
C THR A 84 -9.01 -1.82 -14.93
N PHE A 85 -8.93 -0.49 -15.06
CA PHE A 85 -7.80 0.28 -14.55
C PHE A 85 -7.65 0.13 -13.03
N ALA A 86 -8.74 0.29 -12.27
CA ALA A 86 -8.72 0.20 -10.81
C ALA A 86 -8.35 -1.20 -10.30
N LEU A 87 -8.78 -2.28 -10.97
CA LEU A 87 -8.34 -3.64 -10.64
C LEU A 87 -6.84 -3.82 -10.86
N GLY A 88 -6.32 -3.34 -11.99
CA GLY A 88 -4.87 -3.32 -12.22
C GLY A 88 -4.14 -2.54 -11.13
N MET A 89 -4.65 -1.36 -10.78
CA MET A 89 -4.10 -0.50 -9.74
C MET A 89 -4.12 -1.15 -8.36
N LEU A 90 -5.21 -1.84 -7.99
CA LEU A 90 -5.31 -2.61 -6.76
C LEU A 90 -4.22 -3.69 -6.69
N ILE A 91 -4.09 -4.51 -7.73
CA ILE A 91 -3.07 -5.56 -7.81
C ILE A 91 -1.66 -4.96 -7.67
N GLY A 92 -1.37 -3.89 -8.42
CA GLY A 92 -0.07 -3.24 -8.40
C GLY A 92 0.28 -2.65 -7.05
N ALA A 93 -0.70 -2.01 -6.40
CA ALA A 93 -0.58 -1.46 -5.07
C ALA A 93 -0.26 -2.54 -4.03
N ARG A 94 -1.04 -3.63 -3.97
CA ARG A 94 -0.82 -4.74 -3.01
C ARG A 94 0.57 -5.37 -3.13
N LEU A 95 1.01 -5.62 -4.37
CA LEU A 95 2.30 -6.26 -4.63
C LEU A 95 3.47 -5.31 -4.34
N SER A 96 3.36 -4.05 -4.78
CA SER A 96 4.43 -3.07 -4.55
C SER A 96 4.53 -2.66 -3.09
N ASP A 97 3.42 -2.57 -2.36
CA ASP A 97 3.45 -2.33 -0.93
C ASP A 97 4.16 -3.49 -0.21
N THR A 98 3.72 -4.73 -0.45
CA THR A 98 4.38 -5.94 0.10
C THR A 98 5.89 -5.92 -0.16
N LEU A 99 6.30 -5.63 -1.39
CA LEU A 99 7.70 -5.72 -1.78
C LEU A 99 8.52 -4.49 -1.32
N VAL A 100 8.06 -3.29 -1.64
CA VAL A 100 8.83 -2.04 -1.52
C VAL A 100 8.70 -1.42 -0.14
N SER A 101 7.50 -1.45 0.47
CA SER A 101 7.26 -0.90 1.81
C SER A 101 7.79 -1.83 2.90
N HIS A 102 7.69 -3.14 2.69
CA HIS A 102 7.89 -4.11 3.77
C HIS A 102 9.05 -5.08 3.55
N ALA A 103 8.94 -5.98 2.56
CA ALA A 103 9.89 -7.06 2.40
C ALA A 103 11.30 -6.55 2.11
N LEU A 104 11.46 -5.62 1.15
CA LEU A 104 12.76 -5.08 0.78
C LEU A 104 13.44 -4.32 1.93
N PRO A 105 12.79 -3.36 2.63
CA PRO A 105 13.43 -2.71 3.77
C PRO A 105 13.80 -3.70 4.89
N HIS A 106 12.94 -4.70 5.16
CA HIS A 106 13.23 -5.74 6.15
C HIS A 106 14.45 -6.60 5.76
N LEU A 107 14.56 -6.97 4.49
CA LEU A 107 15.71 -7.71 3.94
C LEU A 107 16.99 -6.86 3.91
N LEU A 108 16.86 -5.55 3.77
CA LEU A 108 17.98 -4.60 3.84
C LEU A 108 18.41 -4.28 5.29
N GLY A 109 17.77 -4.86 6.30
CA GLY A 109 18.14 -4.72 7.70
C GLY A 109 17.50 -3.54 8.42
N TYR A 110 16.47 -2.90 7.86
CA TYR A 110 15.64 -1.93 8.56
C TYR A 110 14.56 -2.68 9.34
N ARG A 111 14.87 -3.04 10.60
CA ARG A 111 14.02 -3.88 11.45
C ARG A 111 13.81 -3.26 12.84
N PRO A 112 12.61 -3.36 13.43
CA PRO A 112 11.38 -3.98 12.90
C PRO A 112 10.72 -3.19 11.75
N ASN A 113 9.87 -3.84 10.94
CA ASN A 113 9.10 -3.20 9.87
C ASN A 113 7.59 -3.46 10.10
N PRO A 114 6.81 -2.43 10.47
CA PRO A 114 5.40 -2.59 10.82
C PRO A 114 4.59 -2.96 9.59
N GLY A 115 3.55 -3.79 9.77
CA GLY A 115 2.70 -4.27 8.67
C GLY A 115 3.25 -5.48 7.93
N LEU A 116 4.54 -5.84 8.10
CA LEU A 116 5.17 -6.96 7.38
C LEU A 116 4.39 -8.28 7.55
N SER A 117 3.87 -8.58 8.75
CA SER A 117 3.16 -9.82 9.05
C SER A 117 1.82 -9.98 8.32
N SER A 118 1.19 -8.88 7.88
CA SER A 118 -0.05 -8.92 7.09
C SER A 118 0.18 -8.91 5.57
N THR A 119 1.38 -8.61 5.08
CA THR A 119 1.68 -8.59 3.64
C THR A 119 1.42 -9.91 2.88
N PRO A 120 1.50 -11.12 3.48
CA PRO A 120 1.08 -12.32 2.78
C PRO A 120 -0.40 -12.29 2.35
N LEU A 121 -1.27 -11.61 3.10
CA LEU A 121 -2.67 -11.43 2.73
C LEU A 121 -2.82 -10.56 1.48
N TYR A 122 -2.01 -9.51 1.33
CA TYR A 122 -1.98 -8.66 0.14
C TYR A 122 -1.57 -9.45 -1.12
N VAL A 123 -0.59 -10.35 -1.01
CA VAL A 123 -0.19 -11.21 -2.13
C VAL A 123 -1.31 -12.19 -2.51
N VAL A 124 -1.90 -12.86 -1.54
CA VAL A 124 -3.02 -13.78 -1.77
C VAL A 124 -4.21 -13.06 -2.41
N GLU A 125 -4.55 -11.87 -1.89
CA GLU A 125 -5.59 -11.03 -2.45
C GLU A 125 -5.29 -10.61 -3.89
N ALA A 126 -4.08 -10.12 -4.18
CA ALA A 126 -3.70 -9.72 -5.54
C ALA A 126 -3.84 -10.87 -6.55
N LEU A 127 -3.39 -12.08 -6.17
CA LEU A 127 -3.54 -13.28 -6.99
C LEU A 127 -5.01 -13.67 -7.16
N PHE A 128 -5.80 -13.61 -6.09
CA PHE A 128 -7.22 -13.91 -6.12
C PHE A 128 -7.98 -12.93 -7.02
N VAL A 129 -7.73 -11.62 -6.89
CA VAL A 129 -8.35 -10.58 -7.72
C VAL A 129 -7.95 -10.76 -9.18
N ALA A 130 -6.67 -11.02 -9.47
CA ALA A 130 -6.20 -11.28 -10.83
C ALA A 130 -6.91 -12.50 -11.45
N TYR A 131 -7.12 -13.55 -10.68
CA TYR A 131 -7.83 -14.76 -11.11
C TYR A 131 -9.34 -14.51 -11.30
N ALA A 132 -10.02 -13.97 -10.27
CA ALA A 132 -11.46 -13.77 -10.26
C ALA A 132 -11.92 -12.79 -11.35
N PHE A 133 -11.13 -11.75 -11.62
CA PHE A 133 -11.44 -10.72 -12.62
C PHE A 133 -10.63 -10.87 -13.92
N GLN A 134 -10.03 -12.04 -14.17
CA GLN A 134 -9.22 -12.31 -15.37
C GLN A 134 -9.89 -11.89 -16.68
N PRO A 135 -11.18 -12.16 -16.95
CA PRO A 135 -11.78 -11.76 -18.22
C PRO A 135 -11.91 -10.25 -18.37
N ARG A 136 -12.17 -9.53 -17.27
CA ARG A 136 -12.23 -8.06 -17.30
C ARG A 136 -10.83 -7.48 -17.55
N LEU A 137 -9.81 -8.00 -16.87
CA LEU A 137 -8.41 -7.62 -17.09
C LEU A 137 -7.93 -7.95 -18.51
N ALA A 138 -8.41 -9.06 -19.10
CA ALA A 138 -8.07 -9.48 -20.45
C ALA A 138 -8.85 -8.73 -21.55
N ALA A 139 -10.00 -8.16 -21.23
CA ALA A 139 -10.81 -7.38 -22.18
C ALA A 139 -10.14 -6.06 -22.59
N ASP A 140 -9.40 -5.43 -21.68
CA ASP A 140 -8.56 -4.27 -21.98
C ASP A 140 -7.19 -4.37 -21.26
N PRO A 141 -6.23 -5.10 -21.84
CA PRO A 141 -4.94 -5.33 -21.21
C PRO A 141 -4.08 -4.06 -21.14
N ALA A 142 -4.34 -3.06 -21.98
CA ALA A 142 -3.60 -1.80 -21.94
C ALA A 142 -4.00 -0.99 -20.69
N LEU A 143 -5.31 -0.86 -20.44
CA LEU A 143 -5.80 -0.20 -19.21
C LEU A 143 -5.43 -0.98 -17.95
N ALA A 144 -5.51 -2.32 -17.98
CA ALA A 144 -5.10 -3.15 -16.85
C ALA A 144 -3.61 -2.93 -16.50
N LYS A 145 -2.72 -2.87 -17.51
CA LYS A 145 -1.29 -2.58 -17.33
C LYS A 145 -1.05 -1.16 -16.85
N ALA A 146 -1.75 -0.17 -17.40
CA ALA A 146 -1.63 1.22 -16.96
C ALA A 146 -2.04 1.35 -15.48
N GLY A 147 -3.14 0.70 -15.08
CA GLY A 147 -3.57 0.58 -13.70
C GLY A 147 -2.50 -0.04 -12.82
N LEU A 148 -1.98 -1.20 -13.21
CA LEU A 148 -0.90 -1.90 -12.49
C LEU A 148 0.31 -0.98 -12.25
N ILE A 149 0.77 -0.27 -13.28
CA ILE A 149 1.89 0.68 -13.17
C ILE A 149 1.54 1.81 -12.20
N ALA A 150 0.34 2.37 -12.28
CA ALA A 150 -0.10 3.43 -11.36
C ALA A 150 -0.15 2.94 -9.90
N GLY A 151 -0.63 1.71 -9.68
CA GLY A 151 -0.64 1.08 -8.36
C GLY A 151 0.77 0.87 -7.80
N ILE A 152 1.70 0.40 -8.64
CA ILE A 152 3.11 0.26 -8.28
C ILE A 152 3.73 1.62 -7.92
N ALA A 153 3.44 2.64 -8.73
CA ALA A 153 3.98 3.97 -8.55
C ALA A 153 3.57 4.58 -7.19
N LEU A 154 2.37 4.29 -6.66
CA LEU A 154 1.93 4.79 -5.35
C LEU A 154 2.93 4.51 -4.22
N PHE A 155 3.58 3.34 -4.25
CA PHE A 155 4.51 2.93 -3.19
C PHE A 155 5.98 3.18 -3.55
N VAL A 156 6.36 2.99 -4.81
CA VAL A 156 7.74 3.22 -5.27
C VAL A 156 8.19 4.66 -5.06
N VAL A 157 7.30 5.64 -5.22
CA VAL A 157 7.65 7.07 -5.09
C VAL A 157 7.74 7.55 -3.65
N VAL A 158 7.31 6.77 -2.65
CA VAL A 158 7.23 7.21 -1.24
C VAL A 158 8.60 7.61 -0.71
N LEU A 159 9.58 6.70 -0.73
CA LEU A 159 10.92 6.99 -0.21
C LEU A 159 11.65 8.09 -1.00
N PRO A 160 11.66 8.09 -2.35
CA PRO A 160 12.19 9.21 -3.13
C PRO A 160 11.49 10.55 -2.81
N GLY A 161 10.17 10.53 -2.68
CA GLY A 161 9.37 11.71 -2.32
C GLY A 161 9.75 12.26 -0.96
N LEU A 162 9.82 11.40 0.07
CA LEU A 162 10.27 11.79 1.41
C LEU A 162 11.72 12.31 1.39
N TRP A 163 12.58 11.71 0.58
CA TRP A 163 13.94 12.21 0.40
C TRP A 163 13.96 13.62 -0.21
N LEU A 164 13.11 13.90 -1.20
CA LEU A 164 13.00 15.25 -1.78
C LEU A 164 12.44 16.27 -0.78
N LEU A 165 11.53 15.87 0.10
CA LEU A 165 10.98 16.75 1.14
C LEU A 165 12.04 17.27 2.12
N ARG A 166 13.21 16.63 2.19
CA ARG A 166 14.37 17.11 2.98
C ARG A 166 14.84 18.50 2.56
N PHE A 167 14.72 18.84 1.28
CA PHE A 167 15.10 20.17 0.77
C PHE A 167 14.07 21.24 1.09
N VAL A 168 12.81 20.83 1.28
CA VAL A 168 11.69 21.73 1.60
C VAL A 168 11.60 21.98 3.11
N PHE A 169 11.89 20.96 3.92
CA PHE A 169 11.75 21.00 5.39
C PHE A 169 13.06 20.70 6.12
N PRO A 170 14.10 21.54 5.98
CA PRO A 170 15.42 21.28 6.58
C PRO A 170 15.41 21.20 8.11
N SER A 171 14.46 21.86 8.78
CA SER A 171 14.30 21.79 10.24
C SER A 171 13.88 20.41 10.77
N GLN A 172 13.34 19.57 9.88
CA GLN A 172 12.91 18.21 10.19
C GLN A 172 14.01 17.16 9.96
N LEU A 173 15.20 17.56 9.50
CA LEU A 173 16.31 16.64 9.27
C LEU A 173 16.78 16.00 10.58
N ARG A 174 17.03 14.69 10.54
CA ARG A 174 17.55 13.90 11.65
C ARG A 174 18.59 12.92 11.15
N THR A 175 19.29 12.27 12.08
CA THR A 175 20.17 11.15 11.75
C THR A 175 19.36 10.03 11.09
N ALA A 176 19.77 9.65 9.87
CA ALA A 176 19.14 8.57 9.14
C ALA A 176 19.43 7.21 9.78
N TRP A 177 18.55 6.25 9.55
CA TRP A 177 18.70 4.89 10.01
C TRP A 177 19.77 4.17 9.17
N THR A 178 20.78 3.64 9.85
CA THR A 178 21.77 2.75 9.25
C THR A 178 21.25 1.32 9.20
N ARG A 179 21.43 0.66 8.05
CA ARG A 179 21.05 -0.75 7.85
C ARG A 179 21.67 -1.65 8.93
N TRP A 180 20.89 -2.61 9.43
CA TRP A 180 21.30 -3.59 10.46
C TRP A 180 21.62 -3.00 11.83
N GLN A 181 21.43 -1.69 12.03
CA GLN A 181 21.50 -1.06 13.34
C GLN A 181 20.10 -0.90 13.92
N GLN A 182 20.02 -0.62 15.23
CA GLN A 182 18.75 -0.26 15.85
C GLN A 182 18.21 1.04 15.25
N MET A 183 16.88 1.14 15.20
CA MET A 183 16.20 2.35 14.77
C MET A 183 16.64 3.55 15.65
N PRO A 184 16.89 4.74 15.06
CA PRO A 184 17.27 5.91 15.83
C PRO A 184 16.23 6.26 16.91
N PRO A 185 16.65 6.67 18.12
CA PRO A 185 15.74 6.94 19.25
C PRO A 185 14.61 7.92 18.91
N TRP A 186 14.92 8.95 18.12
CA TRP A 186 13.95 9.98 17.73
C TRP A 186 12.75 9.43 16.93
N ALA A 187 12.89 8.26 16.31
CA ALA A 187 11.84 7.59 15.53
C ALA A 187 11.09 6.53 16.34
N SER A 188 11.74 5.93 17.35
CA SER A 188 11.16 4.89 18.21
C SER A 188 10.46 5.42 19.46
N GLU A 189 10.82 6.61 19.93
CA GLU A 189 10.21 7.21 21.12
C GLU A 189 8.83 7.81 20.80
N PRO A 190 7.82 7.61 21.66
CA PRO A 190 6.46 8.11 21.45
C PRO A 190 6.38 9.63 21.31
#